data_AF-A0A948EXW8-F1
#
_entry.id   AF-A0A948EXW8-F1
#
_cell.length_a   1.000
_cell.length_b   1.000
_cell.length_c   1.000
_cell.angle_alpha   90.00
_cell.angle_beta   90.00
_cell.angle_gamma   90.00
#
_symmetry.space_group_name_H-M   'P 1'
#
loop_
_entity.id
_entity.type
_entity.pdbx_description
1 polymer ?
#
loop_
_entity_poly.entity_id
_entity_poly.type
_entity_poly.pdbx_seq_one_letter_code
_entity_poly.pdbx_strand_id
1 'polypeptide(L)'
;MNTLTRSFLLLAVLPLAGCLQDMASYAFPEKEHAITLVRNQTWFWQDTVEVEVIVIRLPHCNGGLSIKDVPLDTRISIYQAPDEYPEPLHLLKSGKRVF
;
A
#
# COMPACT_ATOMS: atom_id res chain seq x y z
N MET A 1 25.99 7.43 -35.85
CA MET A 1 25.43 6.55 -34.80
C MET A 1 24.35 5.70 -35.46
N ASN A 2 24.53 4.37 -35.53
CA ASN A 2 23.59 3.47 -36.18
C ASN A 2 22.24 3.46 -35.45
N THR A 3 21.14 3.29 -36.19
CA THR A 3 19.78 3.15 -35.65
C THR A 3 19.68 2.02 -34.61
N LEU A 4 20.43 0.95 -34.81
CA LEU A 4 20.53 -0.19 -33.88
C LEU A 4 21.11 0.23 -32.51
N THR A 5 22.19 1.02 -32.52
CA THR A 5 22.87 1.51 -31.30
C THR A 5 21.97 2.46 -30.52
N ARG A 6 21.18 3.27 -31.23
CA ARG A 6 20.21 4.20 -30.65
C ARG A 6 19.03 3.48 -30.00
N SER A 7 18.57 2.36 -30.57
CA SER A 7 17.51 1.54 -29.97
C SER A 7 17.97 0.84 -28.69
N PHE A 8 19.23 0.37 -28.67
CA PHE A 8 19.81 -0.28 -27.49
C PHE A 8 19.98 0.68 -26.30
N LEU A 9 20.37 1.92 -26.58
CA LEU A 9 20.43 3.00 -25.58
C LEU A 9 19.07 3.32 -24.97
N LEU A 10 17.97 3.24 -25.73
CA LEU A 10 16.62 3.47 -25.21
C LEU A 10 16.16 2.33 -24.29
N LEU A 11 16.46 1.07 -24.64
CA LEU A 11 16.16 -0.08 -23.78
C LEU A 11 16.91 -0.01 -22.44
N ALA A 12 18.12 0.55 -22.43
CA ALA A 12 18.92 0.70 -21.22
C ALA A 12 18.30 1.65 -20.17
N VAL A 13 17.31 2.47 -20.56
CA VAL A 13 16.61 3.39 -19.63
C VAL A 13 15.38 2.75 -18.99
N LEU A 14 14.84 1.65 -19.54
CA LEU A 14 13.70 0.94 -18.94
C LEU A 14 13.89 0.50 -17.48
N PRO A 15 15.05 -0.01 -17.02
CA PRO A 15 15.23 -0.36 -15.61
C PRO A 15 15.32 0.86 -14.67
N LEU A 16 15.45 2.09 -15.20
CA LEU A 16 15.36 3.31 -14.39
C LEU A 16 13.91 3.70 -14.08
N ALA A 17 12.92 3.03 -14.67
CA ALA A 17 11.54 3.16 -14.24
C ALA A 17 11.40 2.54 -12.84
N GLY A 18 11.31 3.40 -11.82
CA GLY A 18 11.04 2.96 -10.45
C GLY A 18 9.61 2.44 -10.33
N CYS A 19 9.42 1.34 -9.61
CA CYS A 19 8.11 0.92 -9.14
C CYS A 19 7.69 1.75 -7.91
N LEU A 20 6.40 1.98 -7.73
CA LEU A 20 5.88 2.55 -6.48
C LEU A 20 5.97 1.50 -5.37
N GLN A 21 6.73 1.80 -4.32
CA GLN A 21 6.71 1.07 -3.06
C GLN A 21 6.72 2.08 -1.92
N ASP A 22 5.57 2.30 -1.30
CA ASP A 22 5.44 3.24 -0.19
C ASP A 22 4.72 2.62 1.02
N MET A 23 4.93 3.25 2.17
CA MET A 23 4.43 2.78 3.45
C MET A 23 4.02 3.96 4.31
N ALA A 24 2.94 3.78 5.06
CA ALA A 24 2.48 4.70 6.08
C ALA A 24 2.12 3.93 7.34
N SER A 25 2.61 4.40 8.50
CA SER A 25 2.32 3.78 9.80
C SER A 25 1.65 4.76 10.73
N TYR A 26 0.62 4.28 11.41
CA TYR A 26 -0.03 4.94 12.52
C TYR A 26 0.27 4.16 13.80
N ALA A 27 1.07 4.75 14.67
CA ALA A 27 1.36 4.22 15.99
C ALA A 27 0.30 4.71 16.99
N PHE A 28 -0.20 3.80 17.82
CA PHE A 28 -1.13 4.17 18.88
C PHE A 28 -0.40 4.90 20.03
N PRO A 29 -1.12 5.62 20.88
CA PRO A 29 -0.55 6.21 22.11
C PRO A 29 0.16 5.16 22.96
N GLU A 30 -0.40 3.95 23.01
CA GLU A 30 0.26 2.76 23.51
C GLU A 30 1.30 2.30 22.47
N LYS A 31 2.59 2.39 22.84
CA LYS A 31 3.75 2.10 21.95
C LYS A 31 3.85 0.66 21.43
N GLU A 32 2.89 -0.14 21.83
CA GLU A 32 2.79 -1.58 21.75
C GLU A 32 1.99 -2.01 20.50
N HIS A 33 1.19 -1.08 19.94
CA HIS A 33 0.29 -1.31 18.81
C HIS A 33 0.55 -0.32 17.66
N ALA A 34 0.46 -0.80 16.43
CA ALA A 34 0.54 0.03 15.23
C ALA A 34 -0.24 -0.58 14.07
N ILE A 35 -0.78 0.28 13.22
CA ILE A 35 -1.31 -0.10 11.90
C ILE A 35 -0.36 0.45 10.85
N THR A 36 0.10 -0.42 9.97
CA THR A 36 0.97 -0.11 8.85
C THR A 36 0.25 -0.45 7.56
N LEU A 37 0.27 0.47 6.61
CA LEU A 37 -0.15 0.26 5.24
C LEU A 37 1.10 0.23 4.37
N VAL A 38 1.21 -0.78 3.51
CA VAL A 38 2.23 -0.87 2.47
C VAL A 38 1.52 -0.94 1.12
N ARG A 39 1.94 -0.14 0.15
CA ARG A 39 1.51 -0.29 -1.25
C ARG A 39 2.70 -0.72 -2.07
N ASN A 40 2.53 -1.80 -2.83
CA ASN A 40 3.55 -2.35 -3.69
C ASN A 40 3.03 -2.48 -5.12
N GLN A 41 3.72 -1.85 -6.06
CA GLN A 41 3.49 -1.99 -7.49
C GLN A 41 4.45 -3.05 -8.03
N THR A 42 3.94 -4.25 -8.33
CA THR A 42 4.79 -5.37 -8.78
C THR A 42 5.58 -5.04 -10.04
N TRP A 43 4.95 -4.32 -10.99
CA TRP A 43 5.61 -3.85 -12.20
C TRP A 43 5.30 -2.38 -12.47
N PHE A 44 6.30 -1.59 -12.84
CA PHE A 44 6.15 -0.13 -13.06
C PHE A 44 5.11 0.24 -14.13
N TRP A 45 4.80 -0.69 -15.05
CA TRP A 45 3.82 -0.50 -16.12
C TRP A 45 2.38 -0.88 -15.73
N GLN A 46 2.16 -1.42 -14.52
CA GLN A 46 0.82 -1.72 -14.03
C GLN A 46 0.14 -0.46 -13.50
N ASP A 47 -1.16 -0.34 -13.74
CA ASP A 47 -2.04 0.70 -13.19
C ASP A 47 -2.68 0.30 -11.85
N THR A 48 -2.19 -0.79 -11.25
CA THR A 48 -2.67 -1.33 -9.99
C THR A 48 -1.54 -1.62 -9.00
N VAL A 49 -1.87 -1.62 -7.71
CA VAL A 49 -1.00 -1.98 -6.60
C VAL A 49 -1.62 -3.05 -5.71
N GLU A 50 -0.77 -3.81 -5.04
CA GLU A 50 -1.16 -4.62 -3.88
C GLU A 50 -1.02 -3.76 -2.62
N VAL A 51 -2.04 -3.78 -1.77
CA VAL A 51 -2.07 -3.04 -0.51
C VAL A 51 -2.05 -4.04 0.63
N GLU A 52 -1.00 -4.01 1.43
CA GLU A 52 -0.89 -4.81 2.65
C GLU A 52 -1.22 -3.95 3.86
N VAL A 53 -2.17 -4.42 4.67
CA VAL A 53 -2.52 -3.83 5.96
C VAL A 53 -1.91 -4.74 7.01
N ILE A 54 -0.90 -4.23 7.71
CA ILE A 54 -0.20 -4.94 8.77
C ILE A 54 -0.61 -4.32 10.10
N VAL A 55 -1.10 -5.16 10.99
CA VAL A 55 -1.58 -4.75 12.31
C VAL A 55 -0.71 -5.43 13.35
N ILE A 56 0.05 -4.64 14.09
CA ILE A 56 1.00 -5.16 15.08
C ILE A 56 0.28 -5.36 16.41
N ARG A 57 0.45 -6.55 17.00
CA ARG A 57 0.05 -6.92 18.37
C ARG A 57 -1.47 -6.90 18.68
N LEU A 58 -2.38 -7.26 17.77
CA LEU A 58 -3.82 -7.31 18.05
C LEU A 58 -4.39 -8.74 18.23
N PRO A 59 -5.00 -9.12 19.38
CA PRO A 59 -4.92 -8.50 20.72
C PRO A 59 -3.59 -8.84 21.45
N HIS A 60 -2.85 -9.84 20.96
CA HIS A 60 -1.53 -10.26 21.46
C HIS A 60 -0.59 -10.77 20.35
N CYS A 61 -1.00 -10.78 19.08
CA CYS A 61 -0.24 -11.28 17.92
C CYS A 61 -0.31 -10.30 16.74
N ASN A 62 0.55 -10.47 15.73
CA ASN A 62 0.42 -9.67 14.50
C ASN A 62 -0.72 -10.22 13.64
N GLY A 63 -1.48 -9.33 13.02
CA GLY A 63 -2.56 -9.64 12.10
C GLY A 63 -2.52 -8.71 10.89
N GLY A 64 -3.54 -8.78 10.04
CA GLY A 64 -3.60 -7.96 8.83
C GLY A 64 -4.43 -8.58 7.72
N LEU A 65 -4.38 -7.93 6.55
CA LEU A 65 -4.98 -8.42 5.31
C LEU A 65 -4.26 -7.83 4.10
N SER A 66 -4.35 -8.52 2.96
CA SER A 66 -3.90 -8.00 1.66
C SER A 66 -5.10 -7.71 0.76
N ILE A 67 -5.01 -6.58 0.05
CA ILE A 67 -5.97 -6.14 -0.97
C ILE A 67 -5.23 -6.09 -2.31
N LYS A 68 -5.62 -6.96 -3.22
CA LYS A 68 -5.03 -7.03 -4.57
C LYS A 68 -5.73 -6.10 -5.55
N ASP A 69 -5.06 -5.76 -6.63
CA ASP A 69 -5.56 -4.97 -7.77
C ASP A 69 -6.31 -3.70 -7.33
N VAL A 70 -5.69 -2.91 -6.45
CA VAL A 70 -6.18 -1.57 -6.09
C VAL A 70 -5.67 -0.59 -7.14
N PRO A 71 -6.50 0.25 -7.77
CA PRO A 71 -6.02 1.22 -8.75
C PRO A 71 -4.95 2.15 -8.16
N LEU A 72 -3.88 2.38 -8.91
CA LEU A 72 -2.67 3.09 -8.46
C LEU A 72 -2.96 4.51 -7.92
N ASP A 73 -3.93 5.19 -8.52
CA ASP A 73 -4.37 6.55 -8.18
C ASP A 73 -5.35 6.60 -6.99
N THR A 74 -5.70 5.44 -6.42
CA THR A 74 -6.66 5.36 -5.32
C THR A 74 -6.11 5.99 -4.05
N ARG A 75 -6.88 6.93 -3.49
CA ARG A 75 -6.60 7.49 -2.17
C ARG A 75 -7.02 6.52 -1.08
N ILE A 76 -6.03 5.94 -0.40
CA ILE A 76 -6.24 5.10 0.78
C ILE A 76 -6.31 6.01 2.01
N SER A 77 -7.26 5.75 2.91
CA SER A 77 -7.41 6.53 4.14
C SER A 77 -7.92 5.65 5.28
N ILE A 78 -7.35 5.87 6.47
CA ILE A 78 -7.81 5.25 7.72
C ILE A 78 -8.61 6.29 8.49
N TYR A 79 -9.78 5.90 8.98
CA TYR A 79 -10.64 6.72 9.81
C TYR A 79 -10.81 6.05 11.18
N GLN A 80 -10.85 6.84 12.24
CA GLN A 80 -11.32 6.37 13.53
C GLN A 80 -12.83 6.56 13.59
N ALA A 81 -13.56 5.52 13.98
CA ALA A 81 -15.00 5.63 14.20
C ALA A 81 -15.30 6.51 15.43
N PRO A 82 -16.50 7.12 15.51
CA PRO A 82 -16.93 7.85 16.70
C PRO A 82 -16.99 6.95 17.94
N ASP A 83 -16.85 7.55 19.13
CA ASP A 83 -16.89 6.86 20.42
C ASP A 83 -18.27 6.27 20.78
N GLU A 84 -19.28 6.46 19.93
CA GLU A 84 -20.61 5.84 20.08
C GLU A 84 -20.54 4.30 19.95
N TYR A 85 -19.54 3.78 19.24
CA TYR A 85 -19.32 2.33 19.17
C TYR A 85 -18.69 1.81 20.46
N PRO A 86 -19.17 0.67 20.99
CA PRO A 86 -18.66 0.11 22.24
C PRO A 86 -17.20 -0.38 22.14
N GLU A 87 -16.68 -0.57 20.93
CA GLU A 87 -15.30 -0.95 20.66
C GLU A 87 -14.61 0.07 19.74
N PRO A 88 -13.31 0.36 19.94
CA PRO A 88 -12.59 1.29 19.09
C PRO A 88 -12.40 0.69 17.69
N LEU A 89 -13.09 1.26 16.70
CA LEU A 89 -13.06 0.80 15.31
C LEU A 89 -12.19 1.72 14.44
N HIS A 90 -11.28 1.11 13.68
CA HIS A 90 -10.55 1.78 12.61
C HIS A 90 -11.03 1.29 11.25
N LEU A 91 -11.51 2.22 10.43
CA LEU A 91 -12.11 1.95 9.13
C LEU A 91 -11.12 2.28 8.02
N LEU A 92 -10.78 1.28 7.19
CA LEU A 92 -9.97 1.47 6.00
C LEU A 92 -10.84 1.74 4.77
N LYS A 93 -10.62 2.87 4.11
CA LYS A 93 -11.18 3.17 2.79
C LYS A 93 -10.09 2.94 1.74
N SER A 94 -10.26 1.91 0.91
CA SER A 94 -9.28 1.51 -0.12
C SER A 94 -9.82 1.63 -1.55
N GLY A 95 -10.99 2.27 -1.76
CA GLY A 95 -11.64 2.43 -3.07
C GLY A 95 -12.21 1.13 -3.68
N LYS A 96 -11.60 -0.01 -3.38
CA LYS A 96 -12.06 -1.36 -3.68
C LYS A 96 -12.80 -1.93 -2.46
N ARG A 97 -13.96 -2.54 -2.67
CA ARG A 97 -14.68 -3.21 -1.58
C ARG A 97 -13.96 -4.50 -1.21
N VAL A 98 -13.65 -4.65 0.07
CA VAL A 98 -13.00 -5.85 0.64
C VAL A 98 -13.93 -6.36 1.73
N PHE A 99 -14.81 -7.28 1.34
CA PHE A 99 -15.94 -7.87 2.10
C PHE A 99 -16.99 -6.84 2.60
#